data_AF-A0A853D611-F1
#
_entry.id   AF-A0A853D611-F1
#
_cell.length_a   1.000
_cell.length_b   1.000
_cell.length_c   1.000
_cell.angle_alpha   90.00
_cell.angle_beta   90.00
_cell.angle_gamma   90.00
#
_symmetry.space_group_name_H-M   'P 1'
#
loop_
_entity.id
_entity.type
_entity.pdbx_description
1 polymer ?
#
loop_
_entity_poly.entity_id
_entity_poly.type
_entity_poly.pdbx_seq_one_letter_code
_entity_poly.pdbx_strand_id
1 'polypeptide(L)'
;MENKNKENEGHVFEIAMVTKSFVYYIDDSECDDNGSVRMYEKESGQLVSDNYMANRDLHENLLYFNYEWISERLQYSRKCMVEECKISLATAYYQENETEHRGILGWSEIAKLKFNDALSENLGFTLSKHDFREILKHINPNKNKGLTM
;
A
#
# COMPACT_ATOMS: atom_id res chain seq x y z
N MET A 1 0.45 -27.30 1.54
CA MET A 1 -0.90 -26.93 2.01
C MET A 1 -0.71 -26.33 3.39
N GLU A 2 -0.50 -25.02 3.43
CA GLU A 2 -0.19 -24.30 4.67
C GLU A 2 -1.45 -24.16 5.53
N ASN A 3 -1.28 -24.35 6.83
CA ASN A 3 -2.34 -24.16 7.82
C ASN A 3 -2.89 -22.73 7.68
N LYS A 4 -4.14 -22.63 7.24
CA LYS A 4 -4.86 -21.35 7.09
C LYS A 4 -5.01 -20.61 8.42
N ASN A 5 -4.95 -21.35 9.53
CA ASN A 5 -5.16 -20.84 10.86
C ASN A 5 -3.97 -21.22 11.77
N LYS A 6 -3.66 -20.36 12.73
CA LYS A 6 -2.73 -20.62 13.84
C LYS A 6 -3.46 -20.44 15.15
N GLU A 7 -3.46 -21.46 15.98
CA GLU A 7 -3.99 -21.38 17.34
C GLU A 7 -2.88 -21.06 18.32
N ASN A 8 -3.11 -20.14 19.24
CA ASN A 8 -2.21 -19.90 20.37
C ASN A 8 -3.02 -19.36 21.56
N GLU A 9 -2.80 -19.90 22.74
CA GLU A 9 -3.44 -19.45 23.99
C GLU A 9 -4.98 -19.37 23.94
N GLY A 10 -5.63 -20.16 23.07
CA GLY A 10 -7.09 -20.17 22.89
C GLY A 10 -7.63 -19.21 21.83
N HIS A 11 -6.75 -18.46 21.18
CA HIS A 11 -7.06 -17.52 20.11
C HIS A 11 -6.76 -18.11 18.73
N VAL A 12 -7.64 -17.85 17.76
CA VAL A 12 -7.51 -18.33 16.38
C VAL A 12 -7.08 -17.17 15.50
N PHE A 13 -5.88 -17.27 14.94
CA PHE A 13 -5.34 -16.30 14.01
C PHE A 13 -5.52 -16.81 12.58
N GLU A 14 -6.16 -16.04 11.73
CA GLU A 14 -6.36 -16.37 10.32
C GLU A 14 -5.31 -15.72 9.44
N ILE A 15 -4.89 -16.42 8.37
CA ILE A 15 -3.94 -15.87 7.41
C ILE A 15 -4.52 -14.60 6.76
N ALA A 16 -3.81 -13.49 6.92
CA ALA A 16 -4.24 -12.19 6.44
C ALA A 16 -3.44 -11.74 5.22
N MET A 17 -2.12 -11.96 5.22
CA MET A 17 -1.24 -11.52 4.14
C MET A 17 -0.07 -12.48 3.95
N VAL A 18 0.36 -12.64 2.70
CA VAL A 18 1.58 -13.36 2.32
C VAL A 18 2.44 -12.43 1.50
N THR A 19 3.69 -12.27 1.91
CA THR A 19 4.73 -11.56 1.15
C THR A 19 5.75 -12.57 0.65
N LYS A 20 6.79 -12.07 -0.02
CA LYS A 20 7.90 -12.93 -0.49
C LYS A 20 8.59 -13.66 0.67
N SER A 21 8.72 -12.99 1.82
CA SER A 21 9.53 -13.48 2.96
C SER A 21 8.71 -13.82 4.19
N PHE A 22 7.49 -13.31 4.33
CA PHE A 22 6.71 -13.42 5.55
C PHE A 22 5.25 -13.83 5.31
N VAL A 23 4.66 -14.44 6.34
CA VAL A 23 3.23 -14.76 6.41
C VAL A 23 2.67 -14.09 7.66
N TYR A 24 1.62 -13.31 7.48
CA TYR A 24 0.96 -12.58 8.56
C TYR A 24 -0.38 -13.22 8.87
N TYR A 25 -0.64 -13.41 10.15
CA TYR A 25 -1.90 -13.89 10.68
C TYR A 25 -2.51 -12.82 11.58
N ILE A 26 -3.84 -12.65 11.51
CA ILE A 26 -4.58 -11.69 12.32
C ILE A 26 -5.59 -12.42 13.20
N ASP A 27 -5.68 -12.05 14.47
CA ASP A 27 -6.79 -12.44 15.34
C ASP A 27 -7.91 -11.41 15.23
N ASP A 28 -9.05 -11.86 14.70
CA ASP A 28 -10.24 -11.04 14.50
C ASP A 28 -11.07 -10.86 15.78
N SER A 29 -10.77 -11.61 16.84
CA SER A 29 -11.45 -11.51 18.14
C SER A 29 -10.85 -10.45 19.05
N GLU A 30 -9.61 -10.02 18.79
CA GLU A 30 -8.93 -8.98 19.57
C GLU A 30 -9.11 -7.59 18.94
N CYS A 31 -9.73 -6.67 19.69
CA CYS A 31 -9.89 -5.26 19.30
C CYS A 31 -8.70 -4.38 19.72
N ASP A 32 -7.54 -4.96 20.05
CA ASP A 32 -6.30 -4.23 20.33
C ASP A 32 -5.34 -4.34 19.13
N ASP A 33 -4.96 -3.20 18.57
CA ASP A 33 -4.09 -3.07 17.40
C ASP A 33 -2.68 -3.63 17.67
N ASN A 34 -2.25 -3.75 18.93
CA ASN A 34 -0.87 -4.11 19.26
C ASN A 34 -0.60 -5.62 19.39
N GLY A 35 -1.62 -6.45 19.63
CA GLY A 35 -1.49 -7.91 19.83
C GLY A 35 -2.15 -8.77 18.75
N SER A 36 -2.92 -8.14 17.86
CA SER A 36 -3.75 -8.83 16.87
C SER A 36 -2.98 -9.39 15.68
N VAL A 37 -1.71 -9.05 15.46
CA VAL A 37 -0.95 -9.47 14.26
C VAL A 37 0.27 -10.31 14.64
N ARG A 38 0.41 -11.47 13.98
CA ARG A 38 1.59 -12.32 14.06
C ARG A 38 2.27 -12.47 12.72
N MET A 39 3.56 -12.24 12.72
CA MET A 39 4.44 -12.31 11.57
C MET A 39 5.35 -13.53 11.71
N TYR A 40 5.27 -14.43 10.73
CA TYR A 40 6.11 -15.61 10.64
C TYR A 40 7.00 -15.52 9.40
N GLU A 41 8.22 -16.04 9.49
CA GLU A 41 9.06 -16.24 8.32
C GLU A 41 8.45 -17.34 7.44
N LYS A 42 8.30 -17.07 6.14
CA LYS A 42 7.62 -17.97 5.20
C LYS A 42 8.35 -19.28 5.01
N GLU A 43 9.69 -19.26 4.97
CA GLU A 43 10.49 -20.45 4.69
C GLU A 43 10.56 -21.41 5.89
N SER A 44 10.83 -20.88 7.09
CA SER A 44 11.01 -21.69 8.30
C SER A 44 9.73 -21.90 9.10
N GLY A 45 8.73 -21.03 8.92
CA GLY A 45 7.54 -20.97 9.76
C GLY A 45 7.81 -20.46 11.18
N GLN A 46 8.98 -19.89 11.45
CA GLN A 46 9.36 -19.34 12.75
C GLN A 46 8.63 -18.02 13.02
N LEU A 47 8.16 -17.83 14.25
CA LEU A 47 7.61 -16.54 14.69
C LEU A 47 8.72 -15.49 14.71
N VAL A 48 8.51 -14.40 13.97
CA VAL A 48 9.44 -13.27 13.87
C VAL A 48 9.01 -12.15 14.79
N SER A 49 7.71 -11.84 14.82
CA SER A 49 7.14 -10.76 15.65
C SER A 49 5.65 -10.99 15.89
N ASP A 50 5.17 -10.61 17.07
CA ASP A 50 3.78 -10.75 17.53
C ASP A 50 3.28 -9.49 18.26
N ASN A 51 3.88 -8.35 17.94
CA ASN A 51 3.60 -7.06 18.59
C ASN A 51 3.35 -5.95 17.55
N TYR A 52 3.28 -4.70 18.01
CA TYR A 52 3.14 -3.50 17.18
C TYR A 52 4.02 -3.48 15.91
N MET A 53 5.25 -4.02 15.97
CA MET A 53 6.13 -4.06 14.81
C MET A 53 5.59 -4.94 13.68
N ALA A 54 4.93 -6.06 14.01
CA ALA A 54 4.27 -6.91 13.02
C ALA A 54 3.08 -6.19 12.36
N ASN A 55 2.30 -5.44 13.15
CA ASN A 55 1.18 -4.66 12.63
C ASN A 55 1.66 -3.54 11.70
N ARG A 56 2.67 -2.77 12.14
CA ARG A 56 3.27 -1.71 11.34
C ARG A 56 3.82 -2.24 10.01
N ASP A 57 4.58 -3.33 10.06
CA ASP A 57 5.16 -3.95 8.86
C ASP A 57 4.07 -4.48 7.92
N LEU A 58 3.01 -5.08 8.47
CA LEU A 58 1.83 -5.45 7.69
C LEU A 58 1.21 -4.26 6.97
N HIS A 59 1.03 -3.15 7.68
CA HIS A 59 0.44 -1.93 7.16
C HIS A 59 1.29 -1.30 6.05
N GLU A 60 2.60 -1.23 6.24
CA GLU A 60 3.54 -0.72 5.23
C GLU A 60 3.51 -1.58 3.96
N ASN A 61 3.58 -2.91 4.09
CA ASN A 61 3.49 -3.81 2.94
C ASN A 61 2.14 -3.71 2.20
N LEU A 62 1.04 -3.52 2.94
CA LEU A 62 -0.28 -3.34 2.35
C LEU A 62 -0.37 -2.02 1.56
N LEU A 63 0.16 -0.93 2.12
CA LEU A 63 0.16 0.41 1.53
C LEU A 63 1.02 0.47 0.25
N TYR A 64 2.22 -0.10 0.27
CA TYR A 64 3.18 -0.06 -0.83
C TYR A 64 3.07 -1.24 -1.81
N PHE A 65 1.96 -1.98 -1.77
CA PHE A 65 1.69 -3.09 -2.70
C PHE A 65 2.78 -4.18 -2.69
N ASN A 66 3.39 -4.44 -1.54
CA ASN A 66 4.47 -5.41 -1.37
C ASN A 66 3.93 -6.73 -0.78
N TYR A 67 3.07 -7.41 -1.52
CA TYR A 67 2.51 -8.70 -1.11
C TYR A 67 2.17 -9.58 -2.32
N GLU A 68 2.17 -10.89 -2.12
CA GLU A 68 1.75 -11.88 -3.11
C GLU A 68 0.26 -12.21 -2.99
N TRP A 69 -0.26 -12.16 -1.76
CA TRP A 69 -1.66 -12.45 -1.47
C TRP A 69 -2.13 -11.71 -0.22
N ILE A 70 -3.39 -11.27 -0.21
CA ILE A 70 -4.08 -10.70 0.94
C ILE A 70 -5.50 -11.28 1.04
N SER A 71 -6.00 -11.40 2.28
CA SER A 71 -7.37 -11.81 2.56
C SER A 71 -8.39 -10.80 2.03
N GLU A 72 -9.64 -11.23 1.81
CA GLU A 72 -10.73 -10.37 1.32
C GLU A 72 -10.94 -9.14 2.21
N ARG A 73 -10.82 -9.32 3.53
CA ARG A 73 -10.90 -8.22 4.49
C ARG A 73 -9.79 -7.19 4.27
N LEU A 74 -8.54 -7.63 4.11
CA LEU A 74 -7.43 -6.72 3.84
C LEU A 74 -7.55 -6.06 2.46
N GLN A 75 -8.25 -6.65 1.48
CA GLN A 75 -8.52 -5.96 0.21
C GLN A 75 -9.37 -4.70 0.43
N TYR A 76 -10.38 -4.78 1.31
CA TYR A 76 -11.17 -3.60 1.67
C TYR A 76 -10.33 -2.57 2.44
N SER A 77 -9.60 -3.00 3.47
CA SER A 77 -8.71 -2.11 4.24
C SER A 77 -7.70 -1.39 3.33
N ARG A 78 -7.08 -2.13 2.40
CA ARG A 78 -6.15 -1.55 1.43
C ARG A 78 -6.84 -0.52 0.54
N LYS A 79 -8.05 -0.81 0.05
CA LYS A 79 -8.80 0.14 -0.78
C LYS A 79 -8.98 1.47 -0.05
N CYS A 80 -9.40 1.44 1.21
CA CYS A 80 -9.55 2.65 2.04
C CYS A 80 -8.20 3.38 2.24
N MET A 81 -7.14 2.65 2.58
CA MET A 81 -5.81 3.22 2.74
C MET A 81 -5.31 3.91 1.47
N VAL A 82 -5.48 3.27 0.30
CA VAL A 82 -5.11 3.86 -0.99
C VAL A 82 -5.98 5.07 -1.31
N GLU A 83 -7.28 5.04 -1.05
CA GLU A 83 -8.15 6.19 -1.28
C GLU A 83 -7.70 7.43 -0.49
N GLU A 84 -7.23 7.23 0.74
CA GLU A 84 -6.70 8.29 1.60
C GLU A 84 -5.29 8.76 1.19
N CYS A 85 -4.41 7.83 0.80
CA CYS A 85 -2.98 8.13 0.60
C CYS A 85 -2.55 8.27 -0.88
N LYS A 86 -3.38 7.90 -1.86
CA LYS A 86 -2.98 7.80 -3.29
C LYS A 86 -2.32 9.05 -3.86
N ILE A 87 -2.76 10.24 -3.44
CA ILE A 87 -2.19 11.51 -3.92
C ILE A 87 -0.77 11.68 -3.41
N SER A 88 -0.55 11.44 -2.11
CA SER A 88 0.76 11.52 -1.48
C SER A 88 1.71 10.46 -2.04
N LEU A 89 1.23 9.22 -2.18
CA LEU A 89 2.01 8.10 -2.74
C LEU A 89 2.44 8.38 -4.18
N ALA A 90 1.51 8.79 -5.04
CA ALA A 90 1.84 9.12 -6.43
C ALA A 90 2.75 10.34 -6.55
N THR A 91 2.63 11.32 -5.64
CA THR A 91 3.52 12.49 -5.61
C THR A 91 4.94 12.08 -5.22
N ALA A 92 5.10 11.25 -4.18
CA ALA A 92 6.40 10.72 -3.77
C ALA A 92 7.03 9.89 -4.89
N TYR A 93 6.26 8.98 -5.48
CA TYR A 93 6.72 8.16 -6.62
C TYR A 93 7.17 9.01 -7.80
N TYR A 94 6.42 10.10 -8.12
CA TYR A 94 6.83 11.04 -9.14
C TYR A 94 8.16 11.71 -8.81
N GLN A 95 8.37 12.17 -7.57
CA GLN A 95 9.59 12.86 -7.16
C GLN A 95 10.82 11.96 -7.25
N GLU A 96 10.66 10.68 -6.89
CA GLU A 96 11.72 9.67 -7.00
C GLU A 96 12.05 9.32 -8.45
N ASN A 97 11.09 9.46 -9.37
CA ASN A 97 11.20 9.06 -10.78
C ASN A 97 10.95 10.24 -11.75
N GLU A 98 11.30 11.46 -11.34
CA GLU A 98 10.88 12.70 -12.03
C GLU A 98 11.31 12.72 -13.50
N THR A 99 12.53 12.26 -13.77
CA THR A 99 13.12 12.27 -15.12
C THR A 99 12.32 11.43 -16.12
N GLU A 100 11.76 10.31 -15.67
CA GLU A 100 11.00 9.38 -16.50
C GLU A 100 9.58 9.89 -16.76
N HIS A 101 9.07 10.69 -15.82
CA HIS A 101 7.67 11.09 -15.77
C HIS A 101 7.43 12.60 -16.00
N ARG A 102 8.47 13.37 -16.34
CA ARG A 102 8.37 14.82 -16.61
C ARG A 102 7.25 15.19 -17.59
N GLY A 103 6.93 14.30 -18.54
CA GLY A 103 5.90 14.51 -19.55
C GLY A 103 4.50 14.75 -18.99
N ILE A 104 4.23 14.30 -17.76
CA ILE A 104 2.96 14.51 -17.06
C ILE A 104 2.71 16.01 -16.81
N LEU A 105 3.76 16.78 -16.49
CA LEU A 105 3.67 18.23 -16.29
C LEU A 105 3.21 18.97 -17.55
N GLY A 106 3.45 18.38 -18.72
CA GLY A 106 3.03 18.90 -20.02
C GLY A 106 1.62 18.45 -20.44
N TRP A 107 0.85 17.80 -19.56
CA TRP A 107 -0.50 17.31 -19.84
C TRP A 107 -0.61 16.29 -20.99
N SER A 108 0.50 15.65 -21.37
CA SER A 108 0.49 14.62 -22.41
C SER A 108 -0.31 13.39 -21.95
N GLU A 109 -1.34 13.01 -22.73
CA GLU A 109 -2.13 11.80 -22.44
C GLU A 109 -1.26 10.53 -22.45
N ILE A 110 -0.29 10.44 -23.36
CA ILE A 110 0.68 9.34 -23.40
C ILE A 110 1.49 9.29 -22.10
N ALA A 111 1.91 10.44 -21.59
CA ALA A 111 2.67 10.49 -20.33
C ALA A 111 1.81 10.09 -19.13
N LYS A 112 0.53 10.48 -19.10
CA LYS A 112 -0.40 10.06 -18.04
C LYS A 112 -0.66 8.56 -18.07
N LEU A 113 -0.82 7.97 -19.26
CA LEU A 113 -0.97 6.53 -19.42
C LEU A 113 0.26 5.80 -18.88
N LYS A 114 1.46 6.18 -19.35
CA LYS A 114 2.72 5.59 -18.86
C LYS A 114 2.89 5.71 -17.34
N PHE A 115 2.44 6.81 -16.74
CA PHE A 115 2.49 6.98 -15.30
C PHE A 115 1.50 6.07 -14.57
N ASN A 116 0.26 5.96 -15.08
CA ASN A 116 -0.71 5.03 -14.52
C ASN A 116 -0.26 3.58 -14.65
N ASP A 117 0.40 3.22 -15.76
CA ASP A 117 0.99 1.89 -15.92
C ASP A 117 2.04 1.64 -14.83
N ALA A 118 2.94 2.60 -14.61
CA ALA A 118 3.97 2.52 -13.57
C ALA A 118 3.39 2.46 -12.14
N LEU A 119 2.38 3.28 -11.83
CA LEU A 119 1.70 3.25 -10.53
C LEU A 119 0.94 1.94 -10.32
N SER A 120 0.32 1.39 -11.37
CA SER A 120 -0.38 0.11 -11.27
C SER A 120 0.59 -1.04 -11.02
N GLU A 121 1.76 -0.99 -11.63
CA GLU A 121 2.81 -2.02 -11.47
C GLU A 121 3.49 -1.93 -10.09
N ASN A 122 3.86 -0.73 -9.66
CA ASN A 122 4.69 -0.54 -8.46
C ASN A 122 3.88 -0.31 -7.18
N LEU A 123 2.69 0.29 -7.29
CA LEU A 123 1.87 0.69 -6.15
C LEU A 123 0.44 0.11 -6.22
N GLY A 124 0.09 -0.67 -7.25
CA GLY A 124 -1.17 -1.37 -7.34
C GLY A 124 -2.41 -0.46 -7.39
N PHE A 125 -2.29 0.74 -7.97
CA PHE A 125 -3.44 1.61 -8.23
C PHE A 125 -3.23 2.51 -9.45
N THR A 126 -4.33 3.08 -9.95
CA THR A 126 -4.33 4.07 -11.03
C THR A 126 -5.00 5.36 -10.60
N LEU A 127 -4.65 6.46 -11.26
CA LEU A 127 -5.20 7.79 -11.01
C LEU A 127 -6.33 8.13 -11.97
N SER A 128 -7.36 8.77 -11.43
CA SER A 128 -8.40 9.42 -12.23
C SER A 128 -7.90 10.77 -12.78
N LYS A 129 -8.65 11.35 -13.73
CA LYS A 129 -8.39 12.72 -14.22
C LYS A 129 -8.39 13.77 -13.10
N HIS A 130 -9.20 13.57 -12.06
CA HIS A 130 -9.24 14.44 -10.90
C HIS A 130 -7.95 14.30 -10.08
N ASP A 131 -7.52 13.06 -9.81
CA ASP A 131 -6.33 12.81 -9.00
C ASP A 131 -5.05 13.38 -9.66
N PHE A 132 -4.93 13.27 -10.98
CA PHE A 132 -3.86 13.93 -11.73
C PHE A 132 -3.82 15.44 -11.53
N ARG A 133 -4.99 16.11 -11.44
CA ARG A 133 -5.03 17.55 -11.18
C ARG A 133 -4.50 17.86 -9.79
N GLU A 134 -4.87 17.08 -8.79
CA GLU A 134 -4.39 17.28 -7.42
C GLU A 134 -2.87 17.08 -7.35
N ILE A 135 -2.36 15.97 -7.88
CA ILE A 135 -0.92 15.68 -7.90
C ILE A 135 -0.12 16.81 -8.57
N LEU A 136 -0.61 17.34 -9.70
CA LEU A 136 0.04 18.47 -10.38
C LEU A 136 0.11 19.74 -9.52
N LYS A 137 -0.88 19.99 -8.65
CA LYS A 137 -0.82 21.11 -7.69
C LYS A 137 0.30 20.91 -6.67
N HIS A 138 0.51 19.66 -6.22
CA HIS A 138 1.57 19.32 -5.28
C HIS A 138 2.96 19.40 -5.90
N ILE A 139 3.12 18.93 -7.15
CA ILE A 139 4.42 18.91 -7.84
C ILE A 139 4.82 20.32 -8.32
N ASN A 140 3.88 21.16 -8.76
CA ASN A 140 4.18 22.49 -9.27
C ASN A 140 3.33 23.60 -8.60
N PRO A 141 3.61 23.91 -7.32
CA PRO A 141 2.83 24.90 -6.56
C PRO A 141 2.95 26.31 -7.15
N ASN A 142 4.05 26.63 -7.85
CA ASN A 142 4.33 27.96 -8.36
C ASN A 142 3.58 28.31 -9.66
N LYS A 143 3.20 27.34 -10.51
CA LYS A 143 2.34 27.61 -11.69
C LYS A 143 0.91 28.03 -11.30
N ASN A 144 0.42 27.64 -10.12
CA ASN A 144 -0.94 27.95 -9.67
C ASN A 144 -1.07 29.34 -9.01
N LYS A 145 0.06 30.00 -8.67
CA LYS A 145 0.05 31.36 -8.13
C LYS A 145 -0.26 32.44 -9.18
N GLY A 146 -0.22 32.12 -10.47
CA GLY A 146 -0.48 33.06 -11.57
C GLY A 146 -1.94 33.20 -12.01
N LEU A 147 -2.86 32.41 -11.44
CA LEU A 147 -4.31 32.44 -11.75
C LEU A 147 -5.13 33.20 -10.69
N THR A 148 -4.45 33.89 -9.77
CA THR A 148 -5.07 34.84 -8.83
C THR A 148 -4.53 36.24 -9.10
N MET A 149 -5.03 36.86 -10.17
CA MET A 149 -5.12 38.31 -10.31
C MET A 149 -6.46 38.66 -10.95
#